data_AF-A0A928PV45-F1
#
_entry.id   AF-A0A928PV45-F1
#
_cell.length_a   1.000
_cell.length_b   1.000
_cell.length_c   1.000
_cell.angle_alpha   90.00
_cell.angle_beta   90.00
_cell.angle_gamma   90.00
#
_symmetry.space_group_name_H-M   'P 1'
#
loop_
_entity.id
_entity.type
_entity.pdbx_description
1 polymer ?
#
loop_
_entity_poly.entity_id
_entity_poly.type
_entity_poly.pdbx_seq_one_letter_code
_entity_poly.pdbx_strand_id
1 'polypeptide(L)'
;MKKWMCLILAEILLLCGTACDAKNKDTVPYSYVRAAALTDEQAQEIMAVIVPKQLEIMHLFGEWNDNTLDYTKVCPWDEKYVLLTDERFTCVRDIRNYVLDVMTEETAKKEYFDKYLDGPYDPANHIANKYIDYDGKLYRSLHSGGKGYIYTLLPETSRIVERTENAVKIEMNTLLPSGVNDGWLYTPTLVKTNNGWRIHSLLVEGRYTN
;
A
#
# COMPACT_ATOMS: atom_id res chain seq x y z
N MET A 1 53.79 -12.20 -36.87
CA MET A 1 53.35 -13.54 -36.44
C MET A 1 52.35 -13.35 -35.32
N LYS A 2 51.16 -13.97 -35.46
CA LYS A 2 50.24 -14.51 -34.43
C LYS A 2 50.11 -13.77 -33.09
N LYS A 3 48.94 -13.58 -32.48
CA LYS A 3 47.50 -13.76 -32.72
C LYS A 3 46.91 -13.53 -31.31
N TRP A 4 45.85 -12.73 -31.18
CA TRP A 4 44.76 -12.90 -30.19
C TRP A 4 45.07 -12.64 -28.70
N MET A 5 44.47 -11.58 -28.14
CA MET A 5 43.70 -11.65 -26.88
C MET A 5 42.94 -10.33 -26.67
N CYS A 6 41.79 -10.21 -27.35
CA CYS A 6 40.65 -9.47 -26.82
C CYS A 6 39.91 -10.46 -25.91
N LEU A 7 39.93 -10.28 -24.60
CA LEU A 7 38.97 -10.92 -23.69
C LEU A 7 38.96 -10.18 -22.34
N ILE A 8 37.76 -9.67 -22.04
CA ILE A 8 37.16 -9.48 -20.71
C ILE A 8 37.67 -8.28 -19.90
N LEU A 9 37.03 -7.13 -20.12
CA LEU A 9 36.97 -6.03 -19.16
C LEU A 9 35.55 -5.47 -19.16
N ALA A 10 34.58 -6.33 -18.82
CA ALA A 10 33.17 -5.97 -18.65
C ALA A 10 32.41 -7.07 -17.89
N GLU A 11 32.86 -7.50 -16.71
CA GLU A 11 32.11 -8.48 -15.90
C GLU A 11 32.43 -8.37 -14.40
N ILE A 12 32.18 -7.19 -13.79
CA ILE A 12 31.96 -7.08 -12.33
C ILE A 12 30.86 -6.02 -12.10
N LEU A 13 29.61 -6.44 -12.30
CA LEU A 13 28.38 -5.81 -11.78
C LEU A 13 27.20 -6.77 -12.05
N LEU A 14 27.31 -7.97 -11.49
CA LEU A 14 26.26 -8.97 -11.43
C LEU A 14 26.40 -9.61 -10.05
N LEU A 15 25.32 -9.55 -9.25
CA LEU A 15 25.11 -9.92 -7.83
C LEU A 15 24.62 -8.65 -7.10
N CYS A 16 23.35 -8.43 -6.77
CA CYS A 16 22.21 -9.32 -6.58
C CYS A 16 20.95 -8.61 -7.10
N GLY A 17 20.39 -9.10 -8.20
CA GLY A 17 19.03 -8.78 -8.61
C GLY A 17 18.24 -10.08 -8.58
N THR A 18 17.85 -10.55 -7.38
CA THR A 18 16.86 -11.62 -7.29
C THR A 18 15.55 -11.08 -7.84
N ALA A 19 15.23 -11.48 -9.07
CA ALA A 19 13.94 -11.25 -9.68
C ALA A 19 12.87 -11.93 -8.80
N CYS A 20 12.15 -11.12 -8.05
CA CYS A 20 10.98 -11.50 -7.27
C CYS A 20 9.82 -11.83 -8.22
N ASP A 21 9.72 -13.06 -8.71
CA ASP A 21 8.68 -13.46 -9.67
C ASP A 21 7.29 -13.18 -9.09
N ALA A 22 6.61 -12.16 -9.63
CA ALA A 22 5.34 -11.70 -9.15
C ALA A 22 4.26 -12.77 -9.38
N LYS A 23 3.79 -13.41 -8.31
CA LYS A 23 2.55 -14.17 -8.32
C LYS A 23 1.44 -13.30 -7.75
N ASN A 24 0.71 -12.59 -8.61
CA ASN A 24 -0.61 -12.11 -8.23
C ASN A 24 -1.58 -12.23 -9.41
N LYS A 25 -2.41 -13.28 -9.38
CA LYS A 25 -3.50 -13.55 -10.32
C LYS A 25 -4.80 -13.45 -9.53
N ASP A 26 -5.28 -12.24 -9.31
CA ASP A 26 -6.68 -11.95 -8.98
C ASP A 26 -7.06 -10.56 -9.54
N THR A 27 -6.88 -10.39 -10.85
CA THR A 27 -7.49 -9.28 -11.59
C THR A 27 -8.96 -9.61 -11.84
N VAL A 28 -9.84 -9.01 -11.05
CA VAL A 28 -11.28 -8.94 -11.37
C VAL A 28 -11.43 -8.12 -12.66
N PRO A 29 -12.11 -8.64 -13.70
CA PRO A 29 -12.31 -7.89 -14.93
C PRO A 29 -13.29 -6.74 -14.66
N TYR A 30 -12.77 -5.54 -14.41
CA TYR A 30 -13.59 -4.33 -14.46
C TYR A 30 -14.05 -4.16 -15.91
N SER A 31 -15.31 -4.48 -16.16
CA SER A 31 -15.94 -4.28 -17.47
C SER A 31 -15.72 -2.83 -17.94
N TYR A 32 -15.44 -2.68 -19.23
CA TYR A 32 -15.13 -1.42 -19.89
C TYR A 32 -16.32 -0.45 -19.79
N VAL A 33 -16.41 0.31 -18.70
CA VAL A 33 -17.42 1.37 -18.55
C VAL A 33 -17.06 2.51 -19.50
N ARG A 34 -17.72 2.48 -20.66
CA ARG A 34 -17.72 3.55 -21.66
C ARG A 34 -18.61 4.69 -21.14
N ALA A 35 -18.02 5.86 -20.88
CA ALA A 35 -18.62 7.20 -20.78
C ALA A 35 -19.96 7.42 -20.00
N ALA A 36 -20.46 6.45 -19.24
CA ALA A 36 -21.53 6.68 -18.26
C ALA A 36 -20.87 7.17 -16.96
N ALA A 37 -21.34 8.30 -16.43
CA ALA A 37 -20.90 8.78 -15.13
C ALA A 37 -21.26 7.73 -14.06
N LEU A 38 -20.32 7.42 -13.17
CA LEU A 38 -20.54 6.47 -12.07
C LEU A 38 -21.82 6.80 -11.29
N THR A 39 -22.60 5.78 -10.97
CA THR A 39 -23.72 5.90 -10.00
C THR A 39 -23.21 5.72 -8.57
N ASP A 40 -24.03 6.08 -7.59
CA ASP A 40 -23.70 5.86 -6.18
C ASP A 40 -23.56 4.36 -5.86
N GLU A 41 -24.39 3.51 -6.47
CA GLU A 41 -24.27 2.05 -6.33
C GLU A 41 -22.94 1.54 -6.89
N GLN A 42 -22.52 2.02 -8.06
CA GLN A 42 -21.22 1.66 -8.63
C GLN A 42 -20.05 2.18 -7.78
N ALA A 43 -20.19 3.36 -7.17
CA ALA A 43 -19.21 3.87 -6.22
C ALA A 43 -19.14 2.99 -4.96
N GLN A 44 -20.27 2.53 -4.42
CA GLN A 44 -20.31 1.58 -3.29
C GLN A 44 -19.61 0.26 -3.64
N GLU A 45 -19.87 -0.30 -4.83
CA GLU A 45 -19.20 -1.51 -5.32
C GLU A 45 -17.68 -1.33 -5.42
N ILE A 46 -17.22 -0.20 -5.99
CA ILE A 46 -15.79 0.12 -6.06
C ILE A 46 -15.19 0.25 -4.66
N MET A 47 -15.86 0.97 -3.77
CA MET A 47 -15.38 1.18 -2.40
C MET A 47 -15.38 -0.11 -1.57
N ALA A 48 -16.32 -1.03 -1.81
CA ALA A 48 -16.35 -2.34 -1.16
C ALA A 48 -15.13 -3.20 -1.52
N VAL A 49 -14.48 -2.96 -2.67
CA VAL A 49 -13.22 -3.61 -3.07
C VAL A 49 -12.00 -2.84 -2.57
N ILE A 50 -12.01 -1.50 -2.68
CA ILE A 50 -10.87 -0.64 -2.35
C ILE A 50 -10.64 -0.57 -0.83
N VAL A 51 -11.70 -0.40 -0.04
CA VAL A 51 -11.59 -0.16 1.41
C VAL A 51 -10.91 -1.31 2.16
N PRO A 52 -11.29 -2.59 1.95
CA PRO A 52 -10.60 -3.69 2.62
C PRO A 52 -9.11 -3.71 2.33
N LYS A 53 -8.71 -3.56 1.06
CA LYS A 53 -7.29 -3.51 0.65
C LYS A 53 -6.57 -2.31 1.25
N GLN A 54 -7.22 -1.15 1.29
CA GLN A 54 -6.67 0.05 1.93
C GLN A 54 -6.41 -0.20 3.43
N LEU A 55 -7.36 -0.80 4.15
CA LEU A 55 -7.19 -1.13 5.56
C LEU A 55 -6.06 -2.14 5.75
N GLU A 56 -5.92 -3.13 4.87
CA GLU A 56 -4.78 -4.06 4.89
C GLU A 56 -3.44 -3.35 4.68
N ILE A 57 -3.35 -2.41 3.73
CA ILE A 57 -2.15 -1.58 3.54
C ILE A 57 -1.84 -0.81 4.83
N MET A 58 -2.86 -0.22 5.46
CA MET A 58 -2.70 0.51 6.71
C MET A 58 -2.21 -0.38 7.85
N HIS A 59 -2.72 -1.62 7.95
CA HIS A 59 -2.23 -2.60 8.91
C HIS A 59 -0.79 -3.02 8.59
N LEU A 60 -0.47 -3.28 7.32
CA LEU A 60 0.88 -3.61 6.89
C LEU A 60 1.88 -2.58 7.41
N PHE A 61 1.61 -1.29 7.22
CA PHE A 61 2.51 -0.21 7.66
C PHE A 61 2.32 0.25 9.12
N GLY A 62 1.30 -0.25 9.84
CA GLY A 62 0.94 0.17 11.19
C GLY A 62 1.44 -0.76 12.30
N GLU A 63 1.57 -0.23 13.52
CA GLU A 63 2.11 -0.96 14.69
C GLU A 63 1.27 -2.18 15.12
N TRP A 64 0.05 -2.35 14.58
CA TRP A 64 -0.96 -3.29 15.07
C TRP A 64 -0.96 -4.64 14.34
N ASN A 65 0.01 -4.86 13.46
CA ASN A 65 0.06 -6.06 12.62
C ASN A 65 0.97 -7.15 13.23
N ASP A 66 0.57 -7.64 14.41
CA ASP A 66 1.28 -8.69 15.13
C ASP A 66 1.13 -10.08 14.50
N ASN A 67 0.02 -10.32 13.79
CA ASN A 67 -0.31 -11.66 13.29
C ASN A 67 0.47 -12.07 12.03
N THR A 68 1.16 -11.14 11.37
CA THR A 68 1.99 -11.44 10.18
C THR A 68 3.49 -11.31 10.46
N LEU A 69 3.90 -11.22 11.73
CA LEU A 69 5.31 -11.17 12.12
C LEU A 69 5.72 -12.41 12.89
N ASP A 70 6.83 -13.02 12.49
CA ASP A 70 7.47 -14.09 13.25
C ASP A 70 8.65 -13.50 14.03
N TYR A 71 8.34 -13.07 15.27
CA TYR A 71 9.30 -12.50 16.20
C TYR A 71 10.43 -13.47 16.61
N THR A 72 10.29 -14.77 16.32
CA THR A 72 11.35 -15.77 16.55
C THR A 72 12.36 -15.84 15.41
N LYS A 73 12.02 -15.27 14.23
CA LYS A 73 12.87 -15.25 13.04
C LYS A 73 13.36 -13.85 12.75
N VAL A 74 14.44 -13.52 13.45
CA VAL A 74 15.16 -12.26 13.31
C VAL A 74 16.02 -12.26 12.04
N CYS A 75 16.18 -11.08 11.45
CA CYS A 75 17.08 -10.83 10.34
C CYS A 75 18.56 -11.11 10.74
N PRO A 76 19.30 -11.97 10.01
CA PRO A 76 20.67 -12.37 10.37
C PRO A 76 21.71 -11.27 10.60
N TRP A 77 21.57 -10.07 10.03
CA TRP A 77 22.53 -8.95 10.21
C TRP A 77 21.97 -7.76 10.98
N ASP A 78 20.69 -7.76 11.34
CA ASP A 78 20.11 -6.68 12.14
C ASP A 78 18.95 -7.18 13.00
N GLU A 79 19.16 -7.23 14.31
CA GLU A 79 18.18 -7.75 15.26
C GLU A 79 16.89 -6.95 15.37
N LYS A 80 16.88 -5.74 14.79
CA LYS A 80 15.73 -4.84 14.78
C LYS A 80 14.70 -5.20 13.73
N TYR A 81 14.92 -6.25 12.95
CA TYR A 81 14.02 -6.70 11.91
C TYR A 81 13.59 -8.15 12.14
N VAL A 82 12.30 -8.41 11.96
CA VAL A 82 11.68 -9.73 12.09
C VAL A 82 10.98 -10.13 10.80
N LEU A 83 10.87 -11.43 10.56
CA LEU A 83 10.29 -11.96 9.34
C LEU A 83 8.81 -11.57 9.21
N LEU A 84 8.43 -11.02 8.06
CA LEU A 84 7.04 -10.91 7.64
C LEU A 84 6.59 -12.26 7.06
N THR A 85 5.58 -12.87 7.66
CA THR A 85 5.07 -14.21 7.30
C THR A 85 3.95 -14.19 6.27
N ASP A 86 3.45 -13.02 5.88
CA ASP A 86 2.46 -12.88 4.82
C ASP A 86 3.09 -13.27 3.47
N GLU A 87 2.73 -14.46 2.98
CA GLU A 87 3.31 -15.05 1.77
C GLU A 87 3.06 -14.25 0.49
N ARG A 88 2.14 -13.27 0.53
CA ARG A 88 1.93 -12.32 -0.58
C ARG A 88 3.12 -11.40 -0.78
N PHE A 89 3.96 -11.22 0.24
CA PHE A 89 5.06 -10.27 0.23
C PHE A 89 6.39 -10.99 0.51
N THR A 90 7.16 -11.20 -0.55
CA THR A 90 8.49 -11.80 -0.47
C THR A 90 9.61 -10.76 -0.64
N CYS A 91 9.24 -9.57 -1.13
CA CYS A 91 10.16 -8.46 -1.35
C CYS A 91 9.44 -7.09 -1.22
N VAL A 92 10.20 -6.00 -1.05
CA VAL A 92 9.69 -4.62 -0.98
C VAL A 92 8.90 -4.25 -2.24
N ARG A 93 9.27 -4.82 -3.40
CA ARG A 93 8.53 -4.62 -4.65
C ARG A 93 7.10 -5.17 -4.58
N ASP A 94 6.86 -6.29 -3.91
CA ASP A 94 5.52 -6.85 -3.76
C ASP A 94 4.62 -5.89 -2.97
N ILE A 95 5.16 -5.30 -1.90
CA ILE A 95 4.49 -4.25 -1.13
C ILE A 95 4.14 -3.07 -2.04
N ARG A 96 5.09 -2.56 -2.83
CA ARG A 96 4.82 -1.41 -3.73
C ARG A 96 3.69 -1.71 -4.71
N ASN A 97 3.74 -2.88 -5.35
CA ASN A 97 2.72 -3.29 -6.30
C ASN A 97 1.36 -3.40 -5.64
N TYR A 98 1.30 -3.92 -4.41
CA TYR A 98 0.06 -4.01 -3.64
C TYR A 98 -0.53 -2.64 -3.32
N VAL A 99 0.30 -1.68 -2.90
CA VAL A 99 -0.16 -0.30 -2.66
C VAL A 99 -0.64 0.38 -3.95
N LEU A 100 0.07 0.18 -5.07
CA LEU A 100 -0.29 0.75 -6.37
C LEU A 100 -1.54 0.11 -7.00
N ASP A 101 -1.96 -1.08 -6.53
CA ASP A 101 -3.25 -1.65 -6.91
C ASP A 101 -4.44 -0.90 -6.30
N VAL A 102 -4.21 -0.13 -5.24
CA VAL A 102 -5.26 0.60 -4.51
C VAL A 102 -5.16 2.10 -4.74
N MET A 103 -3.95 2.64 -4.82
CA MET A 103 -3.69 4.07 -4.84
C MET A 103 -2.92 4.51 -6.09
N THR A 104 -3.04 5.78 -6.45
CA THR A 104 -2.16 6.36 -7.48
C THR A 104 -0.72 6.41 -6.96
N GLU A 105 0.25 6.42 -7.88
CA GLU A 105 1.67 6.48 -7.53
C GLU A 105 2.02 7.69 -6.66
N GLU A 106 1.43 8.84 -6.96
CA GLU A 106 1.62 10.07 -6.18
C GLU A 106 1.16 9.89 -4.73
N THR A 107 -0.06 9.37 -4.53
CA THR A 107 -0.63 9.11 -3.20
C THR A 107 0.17 8.04 -2.47
N ALA A 108 0.50 6.93 -3.15
CA ALA A 108 1.28 5.83 -2.60
C ALA A 108 2.64 6.31 -2.12
N LYS A 109 3.30 7.14 -2.93
CA LYS A 109 4.60 7.73 -2.60
C LYS A 109 4.52 8.60 -1.35
N LYS A 110 3.61 9.58 -1.37
CA LYS A 110 3.42 10.53 -0.26
C LYS A 110 3.02 9.85 1.03
N GLU A 111 2.07 8.91 0.97
CA GLU A 111 1.47 8.36 2.18
C GLU A 111 2.24 7.17 2.74
N TYR A 112 2.92 6.39 1.87
CA TYR A 112 3.60 5.17 2.27
C TYR A 112 5.06 5.08 1.86
N PHE A 113 5.40 5.24 0.58
CA PHE A 113 6.75 4.89 0.13
C PHE A 113 7.81 5.78 0.76
N ASP A 114 7.66 7.11 0.70
CA ASP A 114 8.61 8.06 1.27
C ASP A 114 8.72 7.95 2.80
N LYS A 115 7.71 7.38 3.49
CA LYS A 115 7.71 7.24 4.96
C LYS A 115 8.28 5.90 5.44
N TYR A 116 8.00 4.82 4.70
CA TYR A 116 8.23 3.46 5.18
C TYR A 116 9.21 2.65 4.34
N LEU A 117 9.32 2.92 3.04
CA LEU A 117 10.12 2.12 2.10
C LEU A 117 11.37 2.85 1.61
N ASP A 118 11.26 4.17 1.41
CA ASP A 118 12.27 5.07 0.87
C ASP A 118 12.66 6.17 1.89
N GLY A 119 12.28 5.99 3.14
CA GLY A 119 12.43 7.00 4.18
C GLY A 119 13.89 7.37 4.46
N PRO A 120 14.14 8.60 4.93
CA PRO A 120 15.46 8.96 5.40
C PRO A 120 15.82 8.11 6.61
N TYR A 121 17.11 7.84 6.77
CA TYR A 121 17.63 7.14 7.94
C TYR A 121 17.16 7.78 9.24
N ASP A 122 16.51 6.98 10.08
CA ASP A 122 16.12 7.28 11.45
C ASP A 122 17.32 7.05 12.37
N PRO A 123 18.00 8.13 12.82
CA PRO A 123 19.19 7.99 13.64
C PRO A 123 18.89 7.53 15.06
N ALA A 124 17.67 7.77 15.57
CA ALA A 124 17.29 7.39 16.93
C ALA A 124 17.14 5.88 17.06
N ASN A 125 16.61 5.23 16.03
CA ASN A 125 16.43 3.77 16.01
C ASN A 125 17.48 3.05 15.14
N HIS A 126 18.37 3.79 14.50
CA HIS A 126 19.35 3.33 13.50
C HIS A 126 18.73 2.50 12.37
N ILE A 127 17.67 3.02 11.75
CA ILE A 127 16.90 2.30 10.72
C ILE A 127 16.76 3.18 9.48
N ALA A 128 17.20 2.67 8.31
CA ALA A 128 17.01 3.34 7.03
C ALA A 128 15.58 3.12 6.49
N ASN A 129 15.19 1.86 6.33
CA ASN A 129 13.92 1.47 5.75
C ASN A 129 13.15 0.61 6.75
N LYS A 130 11.82 0.74 6.82
CA LYS A 130 11.03 -0.10 7.72
C LYS A 130 10.86 -1.54 7.20
N TYR A 131 11.24 -1.78 5.95
CA TYR A 131 11.21 -3.07 5.28
C TYR A 131 12.52 -3.33 4.55
N ILE A 132 13.02 -4.56 4.63
CA ILE A 132 14.24 -4.99 3.94
C ILE A 132 14.07 -6.38 3.34
N ASP A 133 14.68 -6.55 2.17
CA ASP A 133 14.71 -7.83 1.45
C ASP A 133 15.99 -8.57 1.77
N TYR A 134 15.88 -9.86 2.07
CA TYR A 134 17.04 -10.72 2.18
C TYR A 134 16.71 -12.19 1.97
N ASP A 135 17.54 -12.85 1.17
CA ASP A 135 17.46 -14.29 0.90
C ASP A 135 16.04 -14.75 0.52
N GLY A 136 15.39 -13.95 -0.34
CA GLY A 136 14.03 -14.20 -0.82
C GLY A 136 12.94 -14.04 0.23
N LYS A 137 13.25 -13.40 1.36
CA LYS A 137 12.31 -13.10 2.44
C LYS A 137 12.25 -11.60 2.69
N LEU A 138 11.11 -11.18 3.19
CA LEU A 138 10.86 -9.81 3.57
C LEU A 138 10.87 -9.70 5.09
N TYR A 139 11.67 -8.76 5.60
CA TYR A 139 11.73 -8.47 7.02
C TYR A 139 11.21 -7.07 7.29
N ARG A 140 10.53 -6.92 8.41
CA ARG A 140 9.96 -5.66 8.89
C ARG A 140 10.66 -5.22 10.16
N SER A 141 10.93 -3.93 10.26
CA SER A 141 11.49 -3.32 11.45
C SER A 141 10.52 -3.38 12.63
N LEU A 142 11.01 -3.72 13.82
CA LEU A 142 10.28 -3.62 15.09
C LEU A 142 9.89 -2.18 15.45
N HIS A 143 10.51 -1.19 14.82
CA HIS A 143 10.24 0.24 15.01
C HIS A 143 9.47 0.84 13.83
N SER A 144 8.72 0.03 13.09
CA SER A 144 7.76 0.52 12.09
C SER A 144 6.59 1.21 12.80
N GLY A 145 6.69 2.54 12.92
CA GLY A 145 5.70 3.38 13.58
C GLY A 145 4.58 3.80 12.64
N GLY A 146 3.36 3.40 12.98
CA GLY A 146 2.13 3.84 12.33
C GLY A 146 1.00 3.64 13.31
N LYS A 147 0.38 4.73 13.76
CA LYS A 147 -0.84 4.65 14.56
C LYS A 147 -1.94 4.16 13.62
N GLY A 148 -2.45 2.95 13.87
CA GLY A 148 -3.67 2.48 13.21
C GLY A 148 -4.80 3.48 13.45
N TYR A 149 -5.72 3.58 12.49
CA TYR A 149 -6.92 4.36 12.73
C TYR A 149 -7.86 3.55 13.62
N ILE A 150 -8.52 4.25 14.54
CA ILE A 150 -9.49 3.66 15.46
C ILE A 150 -10.88 3.54 14.85
N TYR A 151 -11.07 3.76 13.55
CA TYR A 151 -12.40 3.77 12.95
C TYR A 151 -12.58 2.70 11.87
N THR A 152 -13.81 2.23 11.75
CA THR A 152 -14.29 1.37 10.68
C THR A 152 -14.83 2.24 9.55
N LEU A 153 -14.41 1.94 8.34
CA LEU A 153 -14.91 2.52 7.10
C LEU A 153 -16.17 1.76 6.65
N LEU A 154 -17.24 2.45 6.23
CA LEU A 154 -18.52 1.85 5.83
C LEU A 154 -18.83 2.01 4.32
N PRO A 155 -18.26 1.17 3.43
CA PRO A 155 -18.43 1.27 1.97
C PRO A 155 -19.87 1.39 1.48
N GLU A 156 -20.81 0.72 2.13
CA GLU A 156 -22.23 0.73 1.80
C GLU A 156 -22.90 2.10 2.00
N THR A 157 -22.24 3.01 2.72
CA THR A 157 -22.71 4.39 2.91
C THR A 157 -22.11 5.38 1.90
N SER A 158 -21.31 4.88 0.94
CA SER A 158 -20.63 5.72 -0.05
C SER A 158 -21.61 6.48 -0.92
N ARG A 159 -21.32 7.77 -1.12
CA ARG A 159 -22.07 8.72 -1.94
C ARG A 159 -21.12 9.56 -2.78
N ILE A 160 -21.39 9.73 -4.07
CA ILE A 160 -20.63 10.66 -4.92
C ILE A 160 -21.04 12.09 -4.56
N VAL A 161 -20.08 12.91 -4.15
CA VAL A 161 -20.29 14.33 -3.81
C VAL A 161 -19.76 15.28 -4.88
N GLU A 162 -18.78 14.83 -5.67
CA GLU A 162 -18.23 15.59 -6.79
C GLU A 162 -17.79 14.62 -7.88
N ARG A 163 -17.91 15.01 -9.15
CA ARG A 163 -17.50 14.17 -10.28
C ARG A 163 -16.96 14.98 -11.45
N THR A 164 -15.95 14.43 -12.11
CA THR A 164 -15.47 14.82 -13.43
C THR A 164 -15.47 13.59 -14.35
N GLU A 165 -14.96 13.71 -15.58
CA GLU A 165 -14.84 12.58 -16.51
C GLU A 165 -13.98 11.45 -15.95
N ASN A 166 -12.90 11.79 -15.23
CA ASN A 166 -11.87 10.84 -14.79
C ASN A 166 -11.67 10.81 -13.27
N ALA A 167 -12.45 11.56 -12.50
CA ALA A 167 -12.34 11.59 -11.05
C ALA A 167 -13.72 11.62 -10.37
N VAL A 168 -13.82 10.99 -9.20
CA VAL A 168 -14.98 11.08 -8.32
C VAL A 168 -14.53 11.34 -6.89
N LYS A 169 -15.16 12.31 -6.23
CA LYS A 169 -15.06 12.49 -4.78
C LYS A 169 -16.21 11.74 -4.13
N ILE A 170 -15.88 10.85 -3.22
CA ILE A 170 -16.84 10.02 -2.48
C ILE A 170 -16.87 10.53 -1.05
N GLU A 171 -18.04 10.53 -0.43
CA GLU A 171 -18.21 10.69 1.01
C GLU A 171 -18.73 9.37 1.59
N MET A 172 -18.18 8.96 2.73
CA MET A 172 -18.50 7.70 3.37
C MET A 172 -18.42 7.86 4.89
N ASN A 173 -19.36 7.23 5.60
CA ASN A 173 -19.39 7.28 7.05
C ASN A 173 -18.27 6.44 7.68
N THR A 174 -17.89 6.83 8.88
CA THR A 174 -17.01 6.06 9.75
C THR A 174 -17.69 5.70 11.07
N LEU A 175 -17.26 4.62 11.70
CA LEU A 175 -17.65 4.26 13.06
C LEU A 175 -16.42 4.18 13.96
N LEU A 176 -16.54 4.64 15.20
CA LEU A 176 -15.56 4.35 16.24
C LEU A 176 -15.56 2.86 16.63
N PRO A 177 -14.57 2.37 17.40
CA PRO A 177 -14.55 0.97 17.84
C PRO A 177 -15.76 0.61 18.72
N SER A 178 -16.38 1.61 19.34
CA SER A 178 -17.61 1.48 20.11
C SER A 178 -18.86 1.23 19.24
N GLY A 179 -18.74 1.28 17.91
CA GLY A 179 -19.85 1.21 16.97
C GLY A 179 -20.64 2.52 16.85
N VAL A 180 -20.20 3.59 17.52
CA VAL A 180 -20.83 4.92 17.43
C VAL A 180 -20.32 5.64 16.18
N ASN A 181 -21.25 6.18 15.39
CA ASN A 181 -20.91 7.17 14.37
C ASN A 181 -20.56 8.48 15.07
N ASP A 182 -19.29 8.88 14.97
CA ASP A 182 -18.73 10.07 15.61
C ASP A 182 -18.83 11.32 14.74
N GLY A 183 -19.56 11.25 13.63
CA GLY A 183 -19.74 12.34 12.67
C GLY A 183 -18.52 12.59 11.78
N TRP A 184 -17.50 11.74 11.83
CA TRP A 184 -16.39 11.83 10.89
C TRP A 184 -16.78 11.23 9.54
N LEU A 185 -16.28 11.88 8.50
CA LEU A 185 -16.47 11.45 7.13
C LEU A 185 -15.13 11.15 6.52
N TYR A 186 -15.07 10.01 5.88
CA TYR A 186 -14.00 9.67 4.98
C TYR A 186 -14.36 10.15 3.57
N THR A 187 -13.54 11.03 3.00
CA THR A 187 -13.83 11.72 1.75
C THR A 187 -12.76 11.50 0.67
N PRO A 188 -12.53 10.24 0.22
CA PRO A 188 -11.50 9.96 -0.75
C PRO A 188 -11.86 10.52 -2.13
N THR A 189 -10.84 10.94 -2.88
CA THR A 189 -10.98 11.13 -4.32
C THR A 189 -10.43 9.92 -5.05
N LEU A 190 -11.23 9.31 -5.91
CA LEU A 190 -10.79 8.26 -6.82
C LEU A 190 -10.55 8.84 -8.21
N VAL A 191 -9.53 8.35 -8.90
CA VAL A 191 -9.29 8.65 -10.31
C VAL A 191 -9.30 7.38 -11.14
N LYS A 192 -9.80 7.48 -12.37
CA LYS A 192 -9.81 6.39 -13.34
C LYS A 192 -8.42 6.27 -13.97
N THR A 193 -7.83 5.09 -13.87
CA THR A 193 -6.57 4.72 -14.53
C THR A 193 -6.82 3.63 -15.57
N ASN A 194 -5.80 3.28 -16.36
CA ASN A 194 -5.87 2.14 -17.28
C ASN A 194 -6.17 0.81 -16.56
N ASN A 195 -5.86 0.71 -15.26
CA ASN A 195 -6.02 -0.50 -14.45
C ASN A 195 -7.22 -0.40 -13.48
N GLY A 196 -8.14 0.54 -13.72
CA GLY A 196 -9.34 0.77 -12.90
C GLY A 196 -9.24 2.01 -12.01
N TRP A 197 -10.15 2.11 -11.05
CA TRP A 197 -10.20 3.24 -10.10
C TRP A 197 -9.12 3.10 -9.03
N ARG A 198 -8.47 4.22 -8.69
CA ARG A 198 -7.41 4.29 -7.68
C ARG A 198 -7.63 5.48 -6.77
N ILE A 199 -7.31 5.35 -5.49
CA ILE A 199 -7.32 6.47 -4.56
C ILE A 199 -6.23 7.47 -4.96
N HIS A 200 -6.64 8.72 -5.19
CA HIS A 200 -5.75 9.84 -5.49
C HIS A 200 -5.55 10.75 -4.27
N SER A 201 -6.55 10.86 -3.40
CA SER A 201 -6.41 11.58 -2.15
C SER A 201 -7.20 10.92 -1.03
N LEU A 202 -6.62 11.01 0.16
CA LEU A 202 -7.20 10.56 1.42
C LEU A 202 -7.55 11.82 2.22
N LEU A 203 -8.82 12.04 2.52
CA LEU A 203 -9.28 13.09 3.41
C LEU A 203 -10.18 12.48 4.47
N VAL A 204 -9.96 12.85 5.72
CA VAL A 204 -10.84 12.53 6.84
C VAL A 204 -11.23 13.86 7.46
N GLU A 205 -12.50 14.24 7.35
CA GLU A 205 -13.02 15.51 7.83
C GLU A 205 -14.00 15.23 8.98
N GLY A 206 -13.80 15.89 10.13
CA GLY A 206 -14.75 15.82 11.24
C GLY A 206 -15.90 16.78 10.99
N ARG A 207 -17.16 16.30 11.09
CA ARG A 207 -18.28 17.23 11.26
C ARG A 207 -18.29 17.69 12.72
N TYR A 208 -17.77 18.89 12.98
CA TYR A 208 -18.18 19.62 14.18
C TYR A 208 -19.63 20.03 13.97
N THR A 209 -20.57 19.23 14.46
CA THR A 209 -21.96 19.67 14.61
C THR A 209 -21.96 20.73 15.71
N ASN A 210 -22.18 21.99 15.35
CA ASN A 210 -22.53 23.05 16.29
C ASN A 210 -23.82 22.71 17.04
#